data_AF-A0A951TAL4-F1
#
_entry.id   AF-A0A951TAL4-F1
#
_cell.length_a   1.000
_cell.length_b   1.000
_cell.length_c   1.000
_cell.angle_alpha   90.00
_cell.angle_beta   90.00
_cell.angle_gamma   90.00
#
_symmetry.space_group_name_H-M   'P 1'
#
loop_
_entity.id
_entity.type
_entity.pdbx_description
1 polymer ?
#
loop_
_entity_poly.entity_id
_entity_poly.type
_entity_poly.pdbx_seq_one_letter_code
_entity_poly.pdbx_strand_id
1 'polypeptide(L)'
;MRKVNMLSLIEVKCPHCGAQGQIMLPPLGAIIVGPCPECHNMVVIFAGKVLPLDNDIMHGEDADAKRSHLLKVLGAFLEDRVTRLVGEAESPNTPKPKEEPEFQPSPGQEEAEMPAVDPFGNASTAPISSAEVDSFVNVDLEMLDDKEYFRMVFG
;
A
#
# COMPACT_ATOMS: atom_id res chain seq x y z
N MET A 1 -29.46 18.89 24.51
CA MET A 1 -28.19 18.65 23.81
C MET A 1 -28.49 18.55 22.33
N ARG A 2 -28.13 19.57 21.53
CA ARG A 2 -28.31 19.53 20.07
C ARG A 2 -27.15 18.69 19.51
N LYS A 3 -27.45 17.50 18.97
CA LYS A 3 -26.49 16.74 18.15
C LYS A 3 -26.11 17.64 16.97
N VAL A 4 -24.90 18.17 17.00
CA VAL A 4 -24.29 18.79 15.83
C VAL A 4 -23.95 17.62 14.91
N ASN A 5 -24.78 17.37 13.89
CA ASN A 5 -24.41 16.47 12.80
C ASN A 5 -23.28 17.18 12.03
N MET A 6 -22.02 16.87 12.34
CA MET A 6 -20.92 17.16 11.44
C MET A 6 -21.08 16.25 10.22
N LEU A 7 -21.81 16.70 9.22
CA LEU A 7 -21.78 16.08 7.90
C LEU A 7 -20.43 16.45 7.31
N SER A 8 -19.48 15.52 7.33
CA SER A 8 -18.18 15.71 6.69
C SER A 8 -18.40 15.72 5.18
N LEU A 9 -18.41 16.90 4.56
CA LEU A 9 -18.43 17.04 3.10
C LEU A 9 -17.00 17.09 2.56
N ILE A 10 -16.78 16.51 1.39
CA ILE A 10 -15.53 16.65 0.63
C ILE A 10 -15.85 17.18 -0.77
N GLU A 11 -14.95 18.03 -1.27
CA GLU A 11 -15.01 18.52 -2.64
C GLU A 11 -14.29 17.55 -3.58
N VAL A 12 -14.96 17.23 -4.68
CA VAL A 12 -14.46 16.31 -5.70
C VAL A 12 -14.57 16.96 -7.08
N LYS A 13 -13.61 16.64 -7.96
CA LYS A 13 -13.56 17.15 -9.33
C LYS A 13 -13.60 16.01 -10.33
N CYS A 14 -14.48 16.10 -11.32
CA CYS A 14 -14.55 15.11 -12.39
C CYS A 14 -13.30 15.19 -13.28
N PRO A 15 -12.61 14.07 -13.56
CA PRO A 15 -11.43 14.06 -14.43
C PRO A 15 -11.77 14.24 -15.91
N HIS A 16 -13.03 14.05 -16.32
CA HIS A 16 -13.45 14.14 -17.72
C HIS A 16 -13.86 15.55 -18.14
N CYS A 17 -14.73 16.22 -17.37
CA CYS A 17 -15.24 17.56 -17.71
C CYS A 17 -14.78 18.67 -16.76
N GLY A 18 -14.11 18.32 -15.67
CA GLY A 18 -13.65 19.30 -14.67
C GLY A 18 -14.74 19.84 -13.75
N ALA A 19 -15.98 19.36 -13.85
CA ALA A 19 -17.07 19.73 -12.94
C ALA A 19 -16.70 19.46 -11.48
N GLN A 20 -17.05 20.38 -10.60
CA GLN A 20 -16.86 20.27 -9.16
C GLN A 20 -18.16 19.86 -8.49
N GLY A 21 -18.07 18.97 -7.52
CA GLY A 21 -19.20 18.51 -6.73
C GLY A 21 -18.79 18.34 -5.28
N GLN A 22 -19.79 18.28 -4.40
CA GLN A 22 -19.59 17.94 -3.00
C GLN A 22 -20.27 16.61 -2.73
N ILE A 23 -19.56 15.71 -2.05
CA ILE A 23 -20.12 14.44 -1.59
C ILE A 23 -19.94 14.30 -0.09
N MET A 24 -20.84 13.56 0.54
CA MET A 24 -20.64 13.18 1.93
C MET A 24 -19.47 12.19 2.02
N LEU A 25 -18.63 12.38 3.03
CA LEU A 25 -17.47 11.53 3.29
C LEU A 25 -17.98 10.08 3.45
N PRO A 26 -17.62 9.18 2.53
CA PRO A 26 -18.05 7.81 2.63
C PRO A 26 -17.29 7.11 3.78
N PRO A 27 -17.85 6.03 4.37
CA PRO A 27 -17.15 5.23 5.36
C PRO A 27 -15.79 4.75 4.84
N LEU A 28 -14.86 4.47 5.76
CA LEU A 28 -13.55 3.92 5.38
C LEU A 28 -13.72 2.63 4.58
N GLY A 29 -13.01 2.53 3.46
CA GLY A 29 -13.06 1.39 2.55
C GLY A 29 -14.23 1.38 1.56
N ALA A 30 -15.14 2.36 1.61
CA ALA A 30 -16.22 2.44 0.63
C ALA A 30 -15.72 2.95 -0.73
N ILE A 31 -16.24 2.33 -1.79
CA ILE A 31 -15.99 2.66 -3.19
C ILE A 31 -17.33 3.07 -3.81
N ILE A 32 -17.40 4.28 -4.37
CA ILE A 32 -18.61 4.77 -5.05
C ILE A 32 -18.36 4.74 -6.55
N VAL A 33 -19.20 4.03 -7.30
CA VAL A 33 -19.12 3.95 -8.77
C VAL A 33 -20.38 4.56 -9.36
N GLY A 34 -20.24 5.47 -10.31
CA GLY A 34 -21.39 6.08 -10.99
C GLY A 34 -21.01 7.08 -12.07
N PRO A 35 -21.99 7.53 -12.87
CA PRO A 35 -21.77 8.52 -13.91
C PRO A 35 -21.62 9.93 -13.32
N CYS A 36 -20.83 10.77 -13.97
CA CYS A 36 -20.79 12.20 -13.68
C CYS A 36 -22.12 12.87 -14.10
N PRO A 37 -22.74 13.70 -13.26
CA PRO A 37 -24.03 14.35 -13.60
C PRO A 37 -23.91 15.33 -14.78
N GLU A 38 -22.72 15.86 -15.06
CA GLU A 38 -22.50 16.82 -16.15
C GLU A 38 -22.17 16.13 -17.48
N CYS A 39 -21.18 15.24 -17.50
CA CYS A 39 -20.69 14.62 -18.74
C CYS A 39 -21.11 13.16 -18.93
N HIS A 40 -21.83 12.58 -17.97
CA HIS A 40 -22.33 11.20 -17.99
C HIS A 40 -21.26 10.10 -18.07
N ASN A 41 -19.97 10.45 -18.07
CA ASN A 41 -18.87 9.50 -18.04
C ASN A 41 -18.77 8.81 -16.68
N MET A 42 -18.47 7.51 -16.72
CA MET A 42 -18.30 6.68 -15.54
C MET A 42 -17.05 7.08 -14.74
N VAL A 43 -17.23 7.26 -13.44
CA VAL A 43 -16.14 7.56 -12.51
C VAL A 43 -16.25 6.68 -11.26
N VAL A 44 -15.13 6.51 -10.57
CA VAL A 44 -15.08 5.91 -9.24
C VAL A 44 -14.52 6.91 -8.24
N ILE A 45 -15.14 6.99 -7.07
CA ILE A 45 -14.67 7.79 -5.95
C ILE A 45 -14.13 6.87 -4.88
N PHE A 46 -12.85 7.04 -4.55
CA PHE A 46 -12.16 6.26 -3.55
C PHE A 46 -11.18 7.16 -2.78
N ALA A 47 -11.19 7.08 -1.45
CA ALA A 47 -10.36 7.91 -0.57
C ALA A 47 -10.41 9.42 -0.89
N GLY A 48 -11.60 9.91 -1.28
CA GLY A 48 -11.82 11.31 -1.65
C GLY A 48 -11.20 11.74 -2.99
N LYS A 49 -10.70 10.80 -3.79
CA LYS A 49 -10.23 11.04 -5.16
C LYS A 49 -11.22 10.46 -6.17
N VAL A 50 -11.40 11.18 -7.27
CA VAL A 50 -12.21 10.72 -8.41
C VAL A 50 -11.26 10.19 -9.47
N LEU A 51 -11.48 8.93 -9.87
CA LEU A 51 -10.71 8.26 -10.90
C LEU A 51 -11.62 8.00 -12.11
N PRO A 52 -11.11 8.20 -13.34
CA PRO A 52 -11.87 7.92 -14.55
C PRO A 52 -12.06 6.42 -14.73
N LEU A 53 -13.23 6.01 -15.20
CA LEU A 53 -13.47 4.65 -15.67
C LEU A 53 -13.70 4.65 -17.18
N ASP A 54 -13.53 3.48 -17.78
CA ASP A 54 -13.79 3.26 -19.19
C ASP A 54 -15.28 2.96 -19.36
N ASN A 55 -15.99 3.81 -20.10
CA ASN A 55 -17.44 3.66 -20.27
C ASN A 55 -17.79 2.37 -21.01
N ASP A 56 -16.99 1.94 -21.99
CA ASP A 56 -17.29 0.77 -22.82
C ASP A 56 -17.23 -0.50 -21.96
N ILE A 57 -16.21 -0.58 -21.10
CA ILE A 57 -16.06 -1.70 -20.15
C ILE A 57 -17.15 -1.66 -19.08
N MET A 58 -17.46 -0.48 -18.54
CA MET A 58 -18.42 -0.35 -17.43
C MET A 58 -19.89 -0.59 -17.86
N HIS A 59 -20.24 -0.30 -19.11
CA HIS A 59 -21.58 -0.55 -19.66
C HIS A 59 -21.73 -1.96 -20.27
N GLY A 60 -20.64 -2.70 -20.48
CA GLY A 60 -20.70 -4.08 -20.98
C GLY A 60 -21.45 -5.05 -20.06
N GLU A 61 -21.74 -6.26 -20.52
CA GLU A 61 -22.40 -7.30 -19.69
C GLU A 61 -21.41 -8.18 -18.93
N ASP A 62 -20.13 -8.12 -19.28
CA ASP A 62 -19.08 -8.94 -18.68
C ASP A 62 -18.66 -8.39 -17.30
N ALA A 63 -19.04 -9.12 -16.24
CA ALA A 63 -18.69 -8.79 -14.87
C ALA A 63 -17.19 -8.94 -14.57
N ASP A 64 -16.52 -9.89 -15.20
CA ASP A 64 -15.09 -10.14 -14.98
C ASP A 64 -14.25 -9.03 -15.61
N ALA A 65 -14.63 -8.55 -16.79
CA ALA A 65 -14.02 -7.39 -17.42
C ALA A 65 -14.16 -6.12 -16.54
N LYS A 66 -15.35 -5.87 -15.98
CA LYS A 66 -15.58 -4.75 -15.06
C LYS A 66 -14.74 -4.84 -13.81
N ARG A 67 -14.68 -6.02 -13.18
CA ARG A 67 -13.89 -6.27 -11.98
C ARG A 67 -12.41 -6.04 -12.26
N SER A 68 -11.90 -6.60 -13.36
CA SER A 68 -10.51 -6.44 -13.78
C SER A 68 -10.16 -4.97 -14.00
N HIS A 69 -11.04 -4.23 -14.68
CA HIS A 69 -10.85 -2.80 -14.92
C HIS A 69 -10.83 -1.97 -13.64
N LEU A 70 -11.79 -2.20 -12.73
CA LEU A 70 -11.83 -1.52 -11.43
C LEU A 70 -10.56 -1.79 -10.61
N LEU A 71 -10.12 -3.05 -10.54
CA LEU A 71 -8.89 -3.42 -9.84
C LEU A 71 -7.65 -2.78 -10.47
N LYS A 72 -7.59 -2.70 -11.81
CA LYS A 72 -6.49 -2.04 -12.52
C LYS A 72 -6.43 -0.54 -12.19
N VAL A 73 -7.56 0.17 -12.25
CA VAL A 73 -7.63 1.61 -11.98
C VAL A 73 -7.29 1.91 -10.52
N LEU A 74 -7.88 1.15 -9.58
CA LEU A 74 -7.61 1.30 -8.15
C LEU A 74 -6.18 0.89 -7.79
N GLY A 75 -5.68 -0.20 -8.38
CA GLY A 75 -4.33 -0.71 -8.18
C GLY A 75 -3.27 0.32 -8.59
N ALA A 76 -3.38 0.90 -9.78
CA ALA A 76 -2.48 1.96 -10.24
C ALA A 76 -2.51 3.20 -9.32
N PHE A 77 -3.68 3.56 -8.80
CA PHE A 77 -3.81 4.66 -7.84
C PHE A 77 -3.15 4.34 -6.49
N LEU A 78 -3.36 3.13 -5.97
CA LEU A 78 -2.75 2.70 -4.72
C LEU A 78 -1.23 2.57 -4.85
N GLU A 79 -0.75 2.04 -5.96
CA GLU A 79 0.67 1.93 -6.27
C GLU A 79 1.34 3.32 -6.26
N ASP A 80 0.79 4.31 -6.99
CA ASP A 80 1.29 5.70 -6.95
C ASP A 80 1.31 6.27 -5.52
N ARG A 81 0.31 5.96 -4.70
CA ARG A 81 0.25 6.41 -3.30
C ARG A 81 1.33 5.76 -2.44
N VAL A 82 1.50 4.44 -2.54
CA VAL A 82 2.51 3.70 -1.79
C VAL A 82 3.91 4.14 -2.23
N THR A 83 4.18 4.26 -3.53
CA THR A 83 5.46 4.73 -4.04
C THR A 83 5.81 6.13 -3.56
N ARG A 84 4.83 7.05 -3.44
CA ARG A 84 5.10 8.38 -2.87
C ARG A 84 5.41 8.30 -1.38
N LEU A 85 4.64 7.53 -0.62
CA LEU A 85 4.83 7.40 0.82
C LEU A 85 6.15 6.73 1.19
N VAL A 86 6.57 5.71 0.44
CA VAL A 86 7.81 4.98 0.67
C VAL A 86 9.01 5.68 0.00
N GLY A 87 8.80 6.25 -1.18
CA GLY A 87 9.83 6.94 -1.96
C GLY A 87 10.21 8.31 -1.45
N GLU A 88 9.35 8.98 -0.66
CA GLU A 88 9.74 10.22 0.07
C GLU A 88 10.75 9.95 1.20
N ALA A 89 11.05 8.68 1.52
CA ALA A 89 12.18 8.31 2.38
C ALA A 89 13.53 8.29 1.65
N GLU A 90 13.56 8.42 0.31
CA GLU A 90 14.78 8.47 -0.49
C GLU A 90 14.97 9.89 -1.07
N SER A 91 15.66 10.74 -0.31
CA SER A 91 16.16 12.02 -0.82
C SER A 91 17.00 11.83 -2.10
N PRO A 92 16.92 12.73 -3.10
CA PRO A 92 17.61 12.58 -4.37
C PRO A 92 19.07 13.04 -4.22
N ASN A 93 19.96 12.15 -3.79
CA ASN A 93 21.39 12.38 -3.92
C ASN A 93 22.18 11.07 -3.88
N THR A 94 21.96 10.23 -4.89
CA THR A 94 22.89 9.13 -5.19
C THR A 94 23.20 9.14 -6.67
N PRO A 95 24.41 9.57 -7.09
CA PRO A 95 24.81 9.49 -8.48
C PRO A 95 24.86 8.03 -8.92
N LYS A 96 24.21 7.72 -10.06
CA LYS A 96 24.25 6.44 -10.75
C LYS A 96 25.64 5.82 -10.73
N PRO A 97 25.84 4.64 -10.13
CA PRO A 97 27.02 3.83 -10.38
C PRO A 97 26.93 3.27 -11.81
N LYS A 98 28.05 3.40 -12.50
CA LYS A 98 28.32 2.94 -13.85
C LYS A 98 28.15 1.41 -13.94
N GLU A 99 27.60 0.99 -15.07
CA GLU A 99 27.76 -0.29 -15.77
C GLU A 99 28.48 -1.40 -14.99
N GLU A 100 27.71 -2.43 -14.61
CA GLU A 100 28.21 -3.71 -14.14
C GLU A 100 29.05 -4.42 -15.23
N PRO A 101 30.20 -5.02 -14.87
CA PRO A 101 30.86 -6.00 -15.72
C PRO A 101 30.13 -7.35 -15.63
N GLU A 102 29.98 -8.00 -16.79
CA GLU A 102 29.41 -9.33 -16.98
C GLU A 102 30.01 -10.37 -16.02
N PHE A 103 29.16 -10.97 -15.16
CA PHE A 103 29.53 -12.08 -14.30
C PHE A 103 29.31 -13.41 -15.04
N GLN A 104 30.41 -14.12 -15.32
CA GLN A 104 30.40 -15.44 -15.94
C GLN A 104 29.93 -16.50 -14.92
N PRO A 105 29.04 -17.45 -15.29
CA PRO A 105 28.63 -18.51 -14.38
C PRO A 105 29.73 -19.58 -14.26
N SER A 106 30.18 -19.84 -13.03
CA SER A 106 30.94 -21.06 -12.69
C SER A 106 29.96 -22.17 -12.25
N PRO A 107 30.19 -23.44 -12.66
CA PRO A 107 29.26 -24.53 -12.40
C PRO A 107 29.59 -25.23 -11.07
N GLY A 108 28.57 -25.57 -10.30
CA GLY A 108 28.64 -26.67 -9.34
C GLY A 108 28.03 -26.39 -7.97
N GLN A 109 27.31 -27.42 -7.50
CA GLN A 109 26.89 -27.69 -6.11
C GLN A 109 25.64 -26.95 -5.63
N GLU A 110 24.67 -27.56 -4.97
CA GLU A 110 24.21 -28.94 -4.74
C GLU A 110 22.87 -28.73 -4.00
N GLU A 111 21.86 -29.56 -4.24
CA GLU A 111 20.61 -29.54 -3.48
C GLU A 111 20.92 -29.80 -1.99
N ALA A 112 20.45 -28.94 -1.08
CA ALA A 112 20.58 -29.16 0.36
C ALA A 112 19.31 -28.75 1.12
N GLU A 113 18.86 -29.70 1.92
CA GLU A 113 17.65 -29.79 2.72
C GLU A 113 17.54 -28.70 3.79
N MET A 114 16.31 -28.33 4.16
CA MET A 114 16.01 -27.36 5.21
C MET A 114 16.34 -27.93 6.61
N PRO A 115 17.12 -27.23 7.47
CA PRO A 115 17.37 -27.70 8.83
C PRO A 115 16.23 -27.33 9.79
N ALA A 116 15.94 -28.25 10.71
CA ALA A 116 14.99 -28.11 11.81
C ALA A 116 15.52 -27.17 12.91
N VAL A 117 14.63 -26.39 13.53
CA VAL A 117 14.96 -25.37 14.54
C VAL A 117 14.89 -25.95 15.97
N ASP A 118 15.89 -25.63 16.81
CA ASP A 118 16.06 -26.08 18.20
C ASP A 118 15.09 -25.35 19.18
N PRO A 119 14.46 -26.04 20.16
CA PRO A 119 13.52 -25.43 21.12
C PRO A 119 14.12 -24.42 22.11
N PHE A 120 15.46 -24.26 22.17
CA PHE A 120 16.14 -23.35 23.12
C PHE A 120 16.82 -22.14 22.47
N GLY A 121 16.46 -21.79 21.23
CA GLY A 121 16.56 -20.41 20.75
C GLY A 121 17.97 -19.85 20.59
N ASN A 122 18.95 -20.65 20.17
CA ASN A 122 20.27 -20.11 19.78
C ASN A 122 20.93 -20.91 18.66
N ALA A 123 20.48 -20.64 17.45
CA ALA A 123 21.28 -20.47 16.23
C ALA A 123 20.32 -20.16 15.08
N SER A 124 19.77 -18.93 15.03
CA SER A 124 19.19 -18.47 13.77
C SER A 124 20.37 -18.18 12.85
N THR A 125 20.74 -19.18 12.05
CA THR A 125 21.65 -19.05 10.91
C THR A 125 21.00 -18.28 9.74
N ALA A 126 19.77 -17.79 9.95
CA ALA A 126 19.08 -16.91 9.03
C ALA A 126 19.48 -15.43 9.25
N PRO A 127 19.62 -14.65 8.17
CA PRO A 127 19.80 -13.21 8.28
C PRO A 127 18.58 -12.58 8.98
N ILE A 128 18.83 -11.58 9.83
CA ILE A 128 17.80 -10.82 10.53
C ILE A 128 16.79 -10.30 9.49
N SER A 129 15.52 -10.66 9.68
CA SER A 129 14.43 -10.28 8.79
C SER A 129 13.99 -8.84 9.01
N SER A 130 13.44 -8.20 7.98
CA SER A 130 12.85 -6.86 8.11
C SER A 130 11.71 -6.80 9.13
N ALA A 131 10.96 -7.90 9.29
CA ALA A 131 9.90 -7.99 10.29
C ALA A 131 10.45 -8.00 11.73
N GLU A 132 11.59 -8.65 11.97
CA GLU A 132 12.28 -8.59 13.27
C GLU A 132 12.80 -7.18 13.57
N VAL A 133 13.32 -6.50 12.54
CA VAL A 133 13.75 -5.10 12.67
C VAL A 133 12.56 -4.19 12.97
N ASP A 134 11.43 -4.36 12.27
CA ASP A 134 10.23 -3.55 12.49
C ASP A 134 9.63 -3.77 13.88
N SER A 135 9.64 -5.01 14.38
CA SER A 135 9.21 -5.31 15.75
C SER A 135 10.13 -4.68 16.78
N PHE A 136 11.44 -4.80 16.57
CA PHE A 136 12.43 -4.23 17.49
C PHE A 136 12.33 -2.71 17.55
N VAL A 137 12.17 -2.03 16.40
CA VAL A 137 12.11 -0.57 16.32
C VAL A 137 10.83 0.00 16.93
N ASN A 138 9.67 -0.63 16.67
CA ASN A 138 8.38 -0.06 17.07
C ASN A 138 7.90 -0.51 18.45
N VAL A 139 8.48 -1.57 19.02
CA VAL A 139 7.99 -2.14 20.28
C VAL A 139 9.12 -2.26 21.28
N ASP A 140 10.16 -3.00 20.95
CA ASP A 140 11.19 -3.33 21.94
C ASP A 140 12.00 -2.08 22.31
N LEU A 141 12.31 -1.21 21.34
CA LEU A 141 13.07 0.03 21.52
C LEU A 141 12.40 1.00 22.50
N GLU A 142 11.06 1.12 22.47
CA GLU A 142 10.32 1.99 23.40
C GLU A 142 10.30 1.42 24.83
N MET A 143 10.44 0.09 24.96
CA MET A 143 10.35 -0.60 26.25
C MET A 143 11.71 -0.96 26.86
N LEU A 144 12.83 -0.61 26.20
CA LEU A 144 14.18 -0.82 26.74
C LEU A 144 14.44 -0.08 28.06
N ASP A 145 13.80 1.06 28.25
CA ASP A 145 13.91 1.86 29.49
C ASP A 145 12.98 1.35 30.60
N ASP A 146 12.04 0.44 30.29
CA ASP A 146 11.18 -0.20 31.28
C ASP A 146 11.93 -1.35 31.96
N LYS A 147 12.26 -1.13 33.24
CA LYS A 147 13.03 -2.07 34.06
C LYS A 147 12.31 -3.42 34.25
N GLU A 148 10.99 -3.45 34.25
CA GLU A 148 10.20 -4.68 34.43
C GLU A 148 10.15 -5.48 33.13
N TYR A 149 9.97 -4.80 32.00
CA TYR A 149 10.03 -5.41 30.67
C TYR A 149 11.42 -5.98 30.37
N PHE A 150 12.48 -5.21 30.60
CA PHE A 150 13.85 -5.66 30.36
C PHE A 150 14.20 -6.92 31.17
N ARG A 151 13.71 -6.99 32.43
CA ARG A 151 13.90 -8.18 33.28
C ARG A 151 13.09 -9.39 32.80
N MET A 152 11.92 -9.19 32.21
CA MET A 152 11.10 -10.28 31.67
C MET A 152 11.72 -10.93 30.43
N VAL A 153 12.40 -10.14 29.61
CA VAL A 153 12.98 -10.60 28.33
C VAL A 153 14.41 -11.14 28.50
N PHE A 154 15.22 -10.53 29.36
CA PHE A 154 16.66 -10.82 29.48
C PHE A 154 17.13 -11.29 30.87
N GLY A 155 16.26 -11.34 31.89
CA GLY A 155 16.60 -11.64 33.29
C GLY A 155 15.89 -12.87 33.85
#